data_AF-A0A6N2M5X5-F1
#
_entry.id   AF-A0A6N2M5X5-F1
#
_cell.length_a   1.000
_cell.length_b   1.000
_cell.length_c   1.000
_cell.angle_alpha   90.00
_cell.angle_beta   90.00
_cell.angle_gamma   90.00
#
_symmetry.space_group_name_H-M   'P 1'
#
loop_
_entity.id
_entity.type
_entity.pdbx_description
1 polymer ?
#
loop_
_entity_poly.entity_id
_entity_poly.type
_entity_poly.pdbx_seq_one_letter_code
_entity_poly.pdbx_strand_id
1 'polypeptide(L)'
;MAQNRSIKIEVCLLKKAGDTLPVTIRWYPYEMMLLEVWNTVAMSRAKTLEITAKICKRTGNIKVCLQVLLSRPQALFRYDLMAMAENAIQLSRKESNDTVNFFNNLASSKDTNPALKLILKNCISNFKEGFMFLNLSGLEGRTATFDMHNAYDQATACETDLSANKVAIDLVAARIKKWKDVFSVAMATAGVLEDSLPVPEYESLVKSAGINLKRGGKFLEATFLS
;
A
#
# COMPACT_ATOMS: atom_id res chain seq x y z
N MET A 1 -4.89 54.38 -0.16
CA MET A 1 -5.51 53.04 -0.13
C MET A 1 -4.54 52.09 0.56
N ALA A 2 -4.79 51.76 1.83
CA ALA A 2 -3.95 50.84 2.59
C ALA A 2 -4.28 49.40 2.18
N GLN A 3 -3.32 48.72 1.55
CA GLN A 3 -3.45 47.31 1.20
C GLN A 3 -3.19 46.49 2.47
N ASN A 4 -4.25 45.91 3.01
CA ASN A 4 -4.23 45.10 4.23
C ASN A 4 -3.41 43.82 3.96
N ARG A 5 -2.09 43.86 4.21
CA ARG A 5 -1.21 42.71 4.05
C ARG A 5 -1.25 41.88 5.33
N SER A 6 -1.97 40.76 5.30
CA SER A 6 -1.92 39.78 6.38
C SER A 6 -0.53 39.15 6.46
N ILE A 7 0.16 39.40 7.56
CA ILE A 7 1.45 38.80 7.92
C ILE A 7 1.14 37.56 8.75
N LYS A 8 1.73 36.41 8.41
CA LYS A 8 1.75 35.25 9.30
C LYS A 8 3.16 35.06 9.84
N ILE A 9 3.29 35.11 11.15
CA ILE A 9 4.54 34.90 11.88
C ILE A 9 4.58 33.42 12.27
N GLU A 10 5.52 32.66 11.70
CA GLU A 10 5.86 31.34 12.24
C GLU A 10 6.97 31.50 13.27
N VAL A 11 6.63 31.24 14.54
CA VAL A 11 7.61 31.13 15.63
C VAL A 11 8.08 29.68 15.66
N CYS A 12 9.24 29.38 15.09
CA CYS A 12 9.88 28.08 15.27
C CYS A 12 10.44 27.98 16.69
N LEU A 13 9.67 27.39 17.62
CA LEU A 13 10.18 26.96 18.91
C LEU A 13 10.90 25.61 18.75
N LEU A 14 12.21 25.65 18.47
CA LEU A 14 13.07 24.49 18.71
C LEU A 14 13.28 24.36 20.22
N LYS A 15 12.49 23.49 20.86
CA LYS A 15 12.60 23.20 22.29
C LYS A 15 13.87 22.38 22.54
N LYS A 16 14.96 23.06 22.93
CA LYS A 16 15.96 22.48 23.85
C LYS A 16 15.75 23.14 25.22
N ALA A 17 15.66 22.32 26.25
CA ALA A 17 15.54 22.80 27.62
C ALA A 17 16.81 23.58 27.99
N GLY A 18 16.67 24.85 28.40
CA GLY A 18 17.69 25.57 29.16
C GLY A 18 18.14 26.93 28.64
N ASP A 19 18.04 27.24 27.35
CA ASP A 19 18.69 28.44 26.80
C ASP A 19 17.70 29.45 26.21
N THR A 20 17.83 30.72 26.59
CA THR A 20 17.19 31.86 25.93
C THR A 20 17.93 32.16 24.62
N LEU A 21 17.35 31.75 23.49
CA LEU A 21 17.88 32.03 22.15
C LEU A 21 17.22 33.28 21.52
N PRO A 22 17.96 34.05 20.71
CA PRO A 22 17.43 35.21 20.01
C PRO A 22 16.43 34.80 18.92
N VAL A 23 15.32 35.52 18.83
CA VAL A 23 14.31 35.35 17.78
C VAL A 23 14.80 36.02 16.50
N THR A 24 15.18 35.22 15.50
CA THR A 24 15.49 35.74 14.17
C THR A 24 14.22 35.78 13.32
N ILE A 25 13.66 36.97 13.10
CA ILE A 25 12.52 37.18 12.19
C ILE A 25 13.05 37.28 10.77
N ARG A 26 12.68 36.34 9.90
CA ARG A 26 13.07 36.34 8.48
C ARG A 26 11.86 36.71 7.62
N TRP A 27 11.99 37.77 6.82
CA TRP A 27 10.94 38.27 5.94
C TRP A 27 11.02 37.57 4.58
N TYR A 28 9.94 36.94 4.12
CA TYR A 28 9.85 36.40 2.77
C TYR A 28 8.82 37.18 1.93
N PRO A 29 9.19 37.66 0.73
CA PRO A 29 8.22 38.16 -0.24
C PRO A 29 7.35 37.02 -0.76
N TYR A 30 6.09 37.34 -1.10
CA TYR A 30 5.07 36.39 -1.57
C TYR A 30 5.54 35.53 -2.77
N GLU A 31 6.41 36.07 -3.62
CA GLU A 31 7.01 35.38 -4.78
C GLU A 31 7.98 34.25 -4.39
N MET A 32 8.76 34.40 -3.30
CA MET A 32 9.61 33.32 -2.78
C MET A 32 8.78 32.22 -2.11
N MET A 33 7.68 32.60 -1.45
CA MET A 33 6.75 31.64 -0.83
C MET A 33 6.06 30.76 -1.88
N LEU A 34 5.71 31.34 -3.04
CA LEU A 34 5.19 30.57 -4.16
C LEU A 34 6.25 29.59 -4.70
N LEU A 35 7.49 30.01 -4.92
CA LEU A 35 8.54 29.10 -5.40
C LEU A 35 8.78 27.89 -4.48
N GLU A 36 8.78 28.06 -3.15
CA GLU A 36 8.96 26.95 -2.20
C GLU A 36 7.75 26.00 -2.17
N VAL A 37 6.53 26.54 -2.19
CA VAL A 37 5.29 25.74 -2.24
C VAL A 37 5.20 24.98 -3.58
N TRP A 38 5.54 25.61 -4.69
CA TRP A 38 5.55 24.96 -6.01
C TRP A 38 6.62 23.87 -6.09
N ASN A 39 7.82 24.09 -5.53
CA ASN A 39 8.88 23.07 -5.48
C ASN A 39 8.52 21.88 -4.59
N THR A 40 7.86 22.11 -3.45
CA THR A 40 7.39 21.02 -2.57
C THR A 40 6.26 20.22 -3.23
N VAL A 41 5.30 20.87 -3.88
CA VAL A 41 4.22 20.20 -4.63
C VAL A 41 4.76 19.43 -5.83
N ALA A 42 5.75 19.95 -6.56
CA ALA A 42 6.36 19.26 -7.69
C ALA A 42 7.17 18.02 -7.27
N MET A 43 8.02 18.13 -6.24
CA MET A 43 8.74 16.98 -5.66
C MET A 43 7.80 15.91 -5.11
N SER A 44 6.73 16.37 -4.45
CA SER A 44 5.62 15.53 -4.00
C SER A 44 5.04 14.74 -5.19
N ARG A 45 4.55 15.40 -6.23
CA ARG A 45 4.00 14.72 -7.41
C ARG A 45 4.98 13.75 -8.08
N ALA A 46 6.25 14.12 -8.22
CA ALA A 46 7.27 13.25 -8.81
C ALA A 46 7.44 11.95 -8.02
N LYS A 47 7.51 12.04 -6.69
CA LYS A 47 7.63 10.86 -5.81
C LYS A 47 6.37 9.98 -5.83
N THR A 48 5.18 10.56 -5.98
CA THR A 48 3.92 9.79 -6.05
C THR A 48 3.93 8.99 -7.34
N LEU A 49 4.32 9.63 -8.46
CA LEU A 49 4.41 9.00 -9.77
C LEU A 49 5.44 7.87 -9.77
N GLU A 50 6.61 8.09 -9.16
CA GLU A 50 7.66 7.07 -9.05
C GLU A 50 7.16 5.84 -8.29
N ILE A 51 6.57 6.02 -7.09
CA ILE A 51 6.04 4.92 -6.29
C ILE A 51 4.91 4.20 -7.03
N THR A 52 3.98 4.96 -7.62
CA THR A 52 2.86 4.40 -8.39
C THR A 52 3.37 3.57 -9.57
N ALA A 53 4.35 4.08 -10.32
CA ALA A 53 4.98 3.35 -11.41
C ALA A 53 5.68 2.08 -10.92
N LYS A 54 6.41 2.15 -9.80
CA LYS A 54 7.08 0.99 -9.18
C LYS A 54 6.09 -0.11 -8.80
N ILE A 55 4.95 0.26 -8.20
CA ILE A 55 3.88 -0.69 -7.85
C ILE A 55 3.24 -1.25 -9.11
N CYS A 56 2.72 -0.41 -10.01
CA CYS A 56 1.95 -0.87 -11.16
C CYS A 56 2.76 -1.66 -12.18
N LYS A 57 4.08 -1.43 -12.28
CA LYS A 57 4.99 -2.25 -13.11
C LYS A 57 5.08 -3.70 -12.62
N ARG A 58 4.81 -3.97 -11.34
CA ARG A 58 4.76 -5.33 -10.76
C ARG A 58 3.39 -6.01 -10.94
N THR A 59 2.43 -5.36 -11.60
CA THR A 59 1.08 -5.90 -11.80
C THR A 59 0.85 -6.26 -13.27
N GLY A 60 -0.02 -7.23 -13.53
CA GLY A 60 -0.43 -7.59 -14.90
C GLY A 60 -1.46 -6.63 -15.52
N ASN A 61 -2.02 -5.71 -14.73
CA ASN A 61 -3.09 -4.81 -15.17
C ASN A 61 -2.89 -3.37 -14.63
N ILE A 62 -2.19 -2.55 -15.40
CA ILE A 62 -1.85 -1.16 -15.04
C ILE A 62 -3.12 -0.33 -14.77
N LYS A 63 -4.18 -0.53 -15.55
CA LYS A 63 -5.44 0.23 -15.38
C LYS A 63 -6.07 -0.06 -14.03
N VAL A 64 -6.18 -1.34 -13.64
CA VAL A 64 -6.71 -1.73 -12.34
C VAL A 64 -5.79 -1.26 -11.21
N CYS A 65 -4.48 -1.36 -11.39
CA CYS A 65 -3.52 -0.83 -10.41
C CYS A 65 -3.75 0.65 -10.11
N LEU A 66 -3.83 1.49 -11.15
CA LEU A 66 -4.11 2.92 -10.98
C LEU A 66 -5.46 3.15 -10.30
N GLN A 67 -6.51 2.41 -10.68
CA GLN A 67 -7.83 2.53 -10.04
C GLN A 67 -7.78 2.18 -8.55
N VAL A 68 -7.10 1.10 -8.17
CA VAL A 68 -6.94 0.68 -6.77
C VAL A 68 -6.17 1.72 -5.98
N LEU A 69 -5.03 2.19 -6.50
CA LEU A 69 -4.22 3.20 -5.80
C LEU A 69 -4.95 4.55 -5.68
N LEU A 70 -5.66 4.98 -6.72
CA LEU A 70 -6.39 6.26 -6.74
C LEU A 70 -7.71 6.23 -5.96
N SER A 71 -8.17 5.07 -5.50
CA SER A 71 -9.39 4.94 -4.68
C SER A 71 -9.34 5.73 -3.38
N ARG A 72 -8.14 5.90 -2.80
CA ARG A 72 -7.88 6.76 -1.63
C ARG A 72 -6.70 7.67 -1.93
N PRO A 73 -6.94 8.79 -2.62
CA PRO A 73 -5.86 9.63 -3.13
C PRO A 73 -5.03 10.29 -2.02
N GLN A 74 -5.57 10.40 -0.79
CA GLN A 74 -4.83 10.98 0.34
C GLN A 74 -3.57 10.19 0.72
N ALA A 75 -3.60 8.85 0.62
CA ALA A 75 -2.43 8.01 0.90
C ALA A 75 -1.32 8.24 -0.14
N LEU A 76 -1.72 8.35 -1.41
CA LEU A 76 -0.82 8.65 -2.53
C LEU A 76 -0.16 10.03 -2.40
N PHE A 77 -0.93 11.06 -2.04
CA PHE A 77 -0.41 12.43 -1.92
C PHE A 77 0.55 12.60 -0.75
N ARG A 78 0.42 11.78 0.31
CA ARG A 78 1.28 11.82 1.50
C ARG A 78 2.52 10.93 1.43
N TYR A 79 2.74 10.18 0.34
CA TYR A 79 3.83 9.18 0.23
C TYR A 79 3.80 8.11 1.31
N ASP A 80 2.62 7.81 1.82
CA ASP A 80 2.47 6.90 2.94
C ASP A 80 2.32 5.48 2.40
N LEU A 81 3.46 4.81 2.16
CA LEU A 81 3.51 3.45 1.64
C LEU A 81 2.75 2.46 2.53
N MET A 82 2.77 2.68 3.85
CA MET A 82 1.99 1.86 4.78
C MET A 82 0.49 2.06 4.52
N ALA A 83 0.01 3.30 4.52
CA ALA A 83 -1.40 3.57 4.24
C ALA A 83 -1.83 3.13 2.82
N MET A 84 -0.93 3.18 1.84
CA MET A 84 -1.17 2.63 0.50
C MET A 84 -1.33 1.11 0.54
N ALA A 85 -0.44 0.39 1.23
CA ALA A 85 -0.50 -1.06 1.38
C ALA A 85 -1.77 -1.49 2.14
N GLU A 86 -2.08 -0.84 3.27
CA GLU A 86 -3.30 -1.05 4.04
C GLU A 86 -4.55 -0.86 3.18
N ASN A 87 -4.60 0.20 2.37
CA ASN A 87 -5.74 0.46 1.50
C ASN A 87 -5.89 -0.62 0.43
N ALA A 88 -4.79 -0.99 -0.24
CA ALA A 88 -4.81 -2.03 -1.27
C ALA A 88 -5.23 -3.40 -0.68
N ILE A 89 -4.78 -3.72 0.54
CA ILE A 89 -5.19 -4.92 1.28
C ILE A 89 -6.67 -4.86 1.63
N GLN A 90 -7.18 -3.73 2.13
CA GLN A 90 -8.60 -3.58 2.43
C GLN A 90 -9.48 -3.79 1.19
N LEU A 91 -9.08 -3.23 0.05
CA LEU A 91 -9.77 -3.44 -1.22
C LEU A 91 -9.70 -4.91 -1.67
N SER A 92 -8.56 -5.55 -1.50
CA SER A 92 -8.39 -6.97 -1.80
C SER A 92 -9.30 -7.82 -0.92
N ARG A 93 -9.35 -7.58 0.40
CA ARG A 93 -10.28 -8.25 1.34
C ARG A 93 -11.76 -8.01 0.98
N LYS A 94 -12.11 -6.84 0.46
CA LYS A 94 -13.46 -6.57 -0.03
C LYS A 94 -13.77 -7.40 -1.28
N GLU A 95 -12.91 -7.34 -2.31
CA GLU A 95 -13.10 -8.08 -3.56
C GLU A 95 -13.11 -9.60 -3.33
N SER A 96 -12.36 -10.04 -2.33
CA SER A 96 -12.32 -11.39 -1.76
C SER A 96 -13.68 -11.84 -1.21
N ASN A 97 -14.26 -11.07 -0.28
CA ASN A 97 -15.60 -11.33 0.25
C ASN A 97 -16.67 -11.31 -0.85
N ASP A 98 -16.61 -10.32 -1.75
CA ASP A 98 -17.54 -10.22 -2.87
C ASP A 98 -17.44 -11.46 -3.79
N THR A 99 -16.24 -12.08 -3.91
CA THR A 99 -16.03 -13.30 -4.71
C THR A 99 -16.61 -14.53 -4.04
N VAL A 100 -16.39 -14.68 -2.73
CA VAL A 100 -17.03 -15.73 -1.93
C VAL A 100 -18.54 -15.62 -2.00
N ASN A 101 -19.09 -14.43 -1.87
CA ASN A 101 -20.53 -14.19 -1.98
C ASN A 101 -21.07 -14.55 -3.37
N PHE A 102 -20.34 -14.16 -4.43
CA PHE A 102 -20.67 -14.54 -5.79
C PHE A 102 -20.72 -16.07 -5.97
N PHE A 103 -19.72 -16.80 -5.47
CA PHE A 103 -19.71 -18.26 -5.53
C PHE A 103 -20.80 -18.91 -4.68
N ASN A 104 -21.08 -18.38 -3.48
CA ASN A 104 -22.18 -18.88 -2.64
C ASN A 104 -23.53 -18.75 -3.35
N ASN A 105 -23.78 -17.61 -3.99
CA ASN A 105 -25.02 -17.36 -4.72
C ASN A 105 -25.15 -18.31 -5.92
N LEU A 106 -24.05 -18.49 -6.66
CA LEU A 106 -24.03 -19.41 -7.80
C LEU A 106 -24.21 -20.86 -7.34
N ALA A 107 -23.56 -21.29 -6.27
CA ALA A 107 -23.69 -22.65 -5.73
C ALA A 107 -25.09 -22.93 -5.16
N SER A 108 -25.77 -21.90 -4.64
CA SER A 108 -27.13 -22.02 -4.08
C SER A 108 -28.23 -22.01 -5.15
N SER A 109 -27.93 -21.60 -6.38
CA SER A 109 -28.90 -21.59 -7.47
C SER A 109 -29.35 -23.02 -7.83
N LYS A 110 -30.64 -23.16 -8.14
CA LYS A 110 -31.23 -24.45 -8.57
C LYS A 110 -30.68 -24.90 -9.93
N ASP A 111 -30.36 -23.95 -10.80
CA ASP A 111 -29.94 -24.19 -12.19
C ASP A 111 -28.44 -24.52 -12.32
N THR A 112 -27.70 -24.40 -11.22
CA THR A 112 -26.26 -24.70 -11.21
C THR A 112 -26.02 -26.20 -11.24
N ASN A 113 -25.19 -26.65 -12.20
CA ASN A 113 -24.76 -28.04 -12.33
C ASN A 113 -24.19 -28.59 -11.00
N PRO A 114 -24.57 -29.81 -10.55
CA PRO A 114 -24.04 -30.39 -9.32
C PRO A 114 -22.51 -30.49 -9.23
N ALA A 115 -21.81 -30.81 -10.33
CA ALA A 115 -20.36 -30.87 -10.36
C ALA A 115 -19.75 -29.48 -10.12
N LEU A 116 -20.33 -28.45 -10.73
CA LEU A 116 -19.95 -27.06 -10.49
C LEU A 116 -20.21 -26.64 -9.03
N LYS A 117 -21.34 -27.04 -8.44
CA LYS A 117 -21.63 -26.73 -7.02
C LYS A 117 -20.53 -27.24 -6.09
N LEU A 118 -20.00 -28.44 -6.36
CA LEU A 118 -18.92 -29.01 -5.57
C LEU A 118 -17.63 -28.19 -5.73
N ILE A 119 -17.26 -27.85 -6.96
CA ILE A 119 -16.06 -27.03 -7.25
C ILE A 119 -16.18 -25.65 -6.60
N LEU A 120 -17.34 -24.99 -6.71
CA LEU A 120 -17.58 -23.69 -6.10
C LEU A 120 -17.41 -23.73 -4.58
N LYS A 121 -17.83 -24.81 -3.90
CA LYS A 121 -17.61 -24.97 -2.45
C LYS A 121 -16.13 -25.06 -2.09
N ASN A 122 -15.33 -25.77 -2.89
CA ASN A 122 -13.87 -25.82 -2.70
C ASN A 122 -13.25 -24.44 -2.93
N CYS A 123 -13.62 -23.76 -4.03
CA CYS A 123 -13.20 -22.40 -4.30
C CYS A 123 -13.55 -21.45 -3.12
N ILE A 124 -14.76 -21.53 -2.57
CA ILE A 124 -15.17 -20.74 -1.41
C ILE A 124 -14.24 -20.95 -0.21
N SER A 125 -13.84 -22.21 0.08
CA SER A 125 -12.91 -22.52 1.17
C SER A 125 -11.54 -21.90 0.92
N ASN A 126 -10.97 -22.16 -0.26
CA ASN A 126 -9.67 -21.66 -0.69
C ASN A 126 -9.57 -20.13 -0.58
N PHE A 127 -10.60 -19.43 -1.04
CA PHE A 127 -10.67 -17.98 -0.94
C PHE A 127 -10.77 -17.54 0.52
N LYS A 128 -11.67 -18.10 1.33
CA LYS A 128 -11.79 -17.74 2.76
C LYS A 128 -10.49 -17.91 3.55
N GLU A 129 -9.79 -19.02 3.35
CA GLU A 129 -8.50 -19.29 4.01
C GLU A 129 -7.44 -18.29 3.58
N GLY A 130 -7.28 -18.05 2.27
CA GLY A 130 -6.31 -17.09 1.76
C GLY A 130 -6.48 -15.67 2.33
N PHE A 131 -7.71 -15.27 2.66
CA PHE A 131 -7.97 -13.92 3.20
C PHE A 131 -7.70 -13.80 4.69
N MET A 132 -7.77 -14.89 5.46
CA MET A 132 -7.40 -14.87 6.87
C MET A 132 -5.94 -14.45 7.05
N PHE A 133 -5.09 -14.80 6.09
CA PHE A 133 -3.66 -14.48 6.09
C PHE A 133 -3.33 -13.07 5.60
N LEU A 134 -4.30 -12.32 5.04
CA LEU A 134 -4.12 -10.91 4.68
C LEU A 134 -4.09 -10.01 5.91
N ASN A 135 -3.42 -10.37 7.00
CA ASN A 135 -3.37 -9.56 8.22
C ASN A 135 -2.39 -8.40 8.05
N LEU A 136 -2.79 -7.22 8.54
CA LEU A 136 -1.95 -6.01 8.51
C LEU A 136 -0.68 -6.20 9.34
N SER A 137 -0.69 -7.08 10.35
CA SER A 137 0.48 -7.44 11.13
C SER A 137 1.61 -8.06 10.28
N GLY A 138 1.28 -8.71 9.16
CA GLY A 138 2.28 -9.24 8.23
C GLY A 138 3.09 -8.16 7.52
N LEU A 139 2.55 -6.93 7.39
CA LEU A 139 3.25 -5.80 6.78
C LEU A 139 4.44 -5.35 7.65
N GLU A 140 4.28 -5.40 8.96
CA GLU A 140 5.35 -5.06 9.91
C GLU A 140 6.39 -6.19 10.02
N GLY A 141 5.94 -7.45 9.90
CA GLY A 141 6.78 -8.65 9.96
C GLY A 141 7.52 -9.02 8.67
N ARG A 142 7.30 -8.29 7.56
CA ARG A 142 7.83 -8.62 6.22
C ARG A 142 7.41 -10.02 5.71
N THR A 143 6.24 -10.47 6.11
CA THR A 143 5.66 -11.76 5.68
C THR A 143 4.38 -11.58 4.87
N ALA A 144 3.91 -10.35 4.67
CA ALA A 144 2.65 -10.09 3.99
C ALA A 144 2.69 -10.59 2.53
N THR A 145 3.81 -10.42 1.83
CA THR A 145 3.94 -10.95 0.46
C THR A 145 3.88 -12.48 0.41
N PHE A 146 4.50 -13.17 1.38
CA PHE A 146 4.43 -14.63 1.50
C PHE A 146 2.99 -15.12 1.72
N ASP A 147 2.28 -14.50 2.67
CA ASP A 147 0.88 -14.80 2.97
C ASP A 147 -0.02 -14.56 1.73
N MET A 148 0.25 -13.47 1.00
CA MET A 148 -0.44 -13.15 -0.24
C MET A 148 -0.16 -14.14 -1.36
N HIS A 149 1.07 -14.66 -1.49
CA HIS A 149 1.40 -15.68 -2.48
C HIS A 149 0.61 -16.97 -2.21
N ASN A 150 0.54 -17.41 -0.95
CA ASN A 150 -0.28 -18.56 -0.58
C ASN A 150 -1.75 -18.37 -0.98
N ALA A 151 -2.34 -17.20 -0.72
CA ALA A 151 -3.71 -16.90 -1.12
C ALA A 151 -3.91 -16.87 -2.65
N TYR A 152 -2.91 -16.41 -3.40
CA TYR A 152 -2.93 -16.38 -4.85
C TYR A 152 -2.86 -17.80 -5.46
N ASP A 153 -2.08 -18.69 -4.86
CA ASP A 153 -2.01 -20.10 -5.24
C ASP A 153 -3.35 -20.80 -5.02
N GLN A 154 -4.04 -20.48 -3.91
CA GLN A 154 -5.39 -20.99 -3.63
C GLN A 154 -6.43 -20.56 -4.68
N ALA A 155 -6.33 -19.33 -5.20
CA ALA A 155 -7.16 -18.88 -6.32
C ALA A 155 -6.82 -19.61 -7.62
N THR A 156 -5.53 -19.91 -7.85
CA THR A 156 -5.06 -20.67 -9.02
C THR A 156 -5.50 -22.14 -8.96
N ALA A 157 -5.55 -22.73 -7.77
CA ALA A 157 -6.11 -24.06 -7.55
C ALA A 157 -7.60 -24.10 -7.96
N CYS A 158 -8.38 -23.08 -7.63
CA CYS A 158 -9.77 -22.98 -8.08
C CYS A 158 -9.90 -22.92 -9.62
N GLU A 159 -9.05 -22.16 -10.31
CA GLU A 159 -9.02 -22.13 -11.78
C GLU A 159 -8.65 -23.50 -12.39
N THR A 160 -7.73 -24.21 -11.74
CA THR A 160 -7.30 -25.55 -12.12
C THR A 160 -8.45 -26.56 -11.98
N ASP A 161 -9.16 -26.54 -10.85
CA ASP A 161 -10.32 -27.42 -10.61
C ASP A 161 -11.44 -27.17 -11.62
N LEU A 162 -11.74 -25.89 -11.92
CA LEU A 162 -12.73 -25.53 -12.94
C LEU A 162 -12.36 -26.08 -14.31
N SER A 163 -11.09 -25.96 -14.68
CA SER A 163 -10.56 -26.41 -15.97
C SER A 163 -10.53 -27.94 -16.08
N ALA A 164 -10.07 -28.64 -15.04
CA ALA A 164 -9.97 -30.10 -15.01
C ALA A 164 -11.34 -30.78 -15.12
N ASN A 165 -12.38 -30.17 -14.55
CA ASN A 165 -13.75 -30.66 -14.63
C ASN A 165 -14.48 -30.21 -15.89
N LYS A 166 -13.81 -29.49 -16.81
CA LYS A 166 -14.37 -28.96 -18.06
C LYS A 166 -15.62 -28.08 -17.83
N VAL A 167 -15.68 -27.44 -16.67
CA VAL A 167 -16.76 -26.53 -16.31
C VAL A 167 -16.29 -25.11 -16.62
N ALA A 168 -16.31 -24.76 -17.90
CA ALA A 168 -16.01 -23.41 -18.34
C ALA A 168 -17.25 -22.53 -18.14
N ILE A 169 -17.23 -21.72 -17.09
CA ILE A 169 -18.18 -20.62 -16.93
C ILE A 169 -17.38 -19.33 -16.97
N ASP A 170 -17.51 -18.63 -18.09
CA ASP A 170 -16.84 -17.34 -18.33
C ASP A 170 -17.07 -16.37 -17.16
N LEU A 171 -18.24 -16.42 -16.53
CA LEU A 171 -18.57 -15.60 -15.36
C LEU A 171 -17.72 -15.93 -14.12
N VAL A 172 -17.44 -17.21 -13.86
CA VAL A 172 -16.59 -17.65 -12.73
C VAL A 172 -15.15 -17.27 -13.01
N ALA A 173 -14.64 -17.57 -14.21
CA ALA A 173 -13.29 -17.20 -14.62
C ALA A 173 -13.08 -15.68 -14.61
N ALA A 174 -14.04 -14.90 -15.11
CA ALA A 174 -14.01 -13.44 -15.06
C ALA A 174 -14.01 -12.92 -13.62
N ARG A 175 -14.74 -13.56 -12.70
CA ARG A 175 -14.74 -13.19 -11.29
C ARG A 175 -13.39 -13.43 -10.64
N ILE A 176 -12.78 -14.61 -10.87
CA ILE A 176 -11.43 -14.92 -10.37
C ILE A 176 -10.41 -13.95 -10.96
N LYS A 177 -10.46 -13.69 -12.27
CA LYS A 177 -9.57 -12.73 -12.92
C LYS A 177 -9.68 -11.34 -12.29
N LYS A 178 -10.90 -10.84 -12.06
CA LYS A 178 -11.12 -9.54 -11.41
C LYS A 178 -10.50 -9.52 -10.00
N TRP A 179 -10.67 -10.60 -9.25
CA TRP A 179 -10.02 -10.75 -7.95
C TRP A 179 -8.50 -10.70 -8.08
N LYS A 180 -7.89 -11.48 -8.98
CA LYS A 180 -6.42 -11.52 -9.20
C LYS A 180 -5.88 -10.15 -9.60
N ASP A 181 -6.60 -9.43 -10.47
CA ASP A 181 -6.23 -8.08 -10.90
C ASP A 181 -6.14 -7.12 -9.70
N VAL A 182 -7.13 -7.10 -8.80
CA VAL A 182 -7.12 -6.25 -7.59
C VAL A 182 -6.07 -6.73 -6.58
N PHE A 183 -6.02 -8.04 -6.34
CA PHE A 183 -5.14 -8.66 -5.35
C PHE A 183 -3.66 -8.47 -5.68
N SER A 184 -3.29 -8.54 -6.96
CA SER A 184 -1.93 -8.28 -7.42
C SER A 184 -1.43 -6.88 -7.06
N VAL A 185 -2.32 -5.89 -6.94
CA VAL A 185 -1.96 -4.54 -6.52
C VAL A 185 -1.60 -4.50 -5.04
N ALA A 186 -2.34 -5.22 -4.19
CA ALA A 186 -2.00 -5.34 -2.77
C ALA A 186 -0.66 -6.03 -2.59
N MET A 187 -0.43 -7.13 -3.30
CA MET A 187 0.85 -7.85 -3.29
C MET A 187 2.01 -6.97 -3.75
N ALA A 188 1.84 -6.24 -4.87
CA ALA A 188 2.86 -5.32 -5.37
C ALA A 188 3.15 -4.18 -4.37
N THR A 189 2.11 -3.64 -3.74
CA THR A 189 2.25 -2.54 -2.77
C THR A 189 2.94 -3.02 -1.50
N ALA A 190 2.56 -4.19 -0.98
CA ALA A 190 3.23 -4.83 0.15
C ALA A 190 4.69 -5.11 -0.15
N GLY A 191 5.02 -5.67 -1.32
CA GLY A 191 6.41 -5.92 -1.71
C GLY A 191 7.23 -4.63 -1.84
N VAL A 192 6.66 -3.55 -2.38
CA VAL A 192 7.35 -2.25 -2.42
C VAL A 192 7.59 -1.68 -1.01
N LEU A 193 6.64 -1.88 -0.09
CA LEU A 193 6.81 -1.50 1.31
C LEU A 193 7.91 -2.35 1.97
N GLU A 194 7.86 -3.67 1.85
CA GLU A 194 8.84 -4.61 2.42
C GLU A 194 10.26 -4.38 1.89
N ASP A 195 10.41 -3.99 0.62
CA ASP A 195 11.68 -3.59 0.00
C ASP A 195 12.21 -2.26 0.58
N SER A 196 11.33 -1.42 1.13
CA SER A 196 11.68 -0.10 1.68
C SER A 196 11.99 -0.12 3.17
N LEU A 197 11.65 -1.22 3.86
CA LEU A 197 11.93 -1.40 5.28
C LEU A 197 13.42 -1.69 5.52
N PRO A 198 14.03 -1.17 6.60
CA PRO A 198 15.40 -1.51 6.97
C PRO A 198 15.57 -3.02 7.16
N VAL A 199 16.70 -3.57 6.73
CA VAL A 199 17.02 -4.98 6.98
C VAL A 199 17.33 -5.17 8.47
N PRO A 200 16.70 -6.15 9.18
CA PRO A 200 16.91 -6.35 10.62
C PRO A 200 18.38 -6.55 11.03
N GLU A 201 19.19 -7.13 10.14
CA GLU A 201 20.62 -7.36 10.37
C GLU A 201 21.44 -6.05 10.47
N TYR A 202 20.95 -4.96 9.88
CA TYR A 202 21.58 -3.65 9.98
C TYR A 202 21.25 -2.95 11.30
N GLU A 203 20.08 -3.19 11.91
CA GLU A 203 19.76 -2.60 13.22
C GLU A 203 20.57 -3.21 14.36
N SER A 204 20.89 -4.51 14.29
CA SER A 204 21.75 -5.15 15.28
C SER A 204 23.21 -4.70 15.15
N LEU A 205 23.72 -4.53 13.92
CA LEU A 205 25.05 -3.98 13.64
C LEU A 205 25.17 -2.49 13.96
N VAL A 206 24.13 -1.69 13.70
CA VAL A 206 24.10 -0.25 14.04
C VAL A 206 24.00 -0.04 15.55
N LYS A 207 23.21 -0.86 16.26
CA LYS A 207 23.15 -0.84 17.73
C LYS A 207 24.44 -1.36 18.37
N SER A 208 25.05 -2.42 17.84
CA SER A 208 26.33 -2.94 18.36
C SER A 208 27.52 -2.03 18.05
N ALA A 209 27.45 -1.23 16.99
CA ALA A 209 28.41 -0.17 16.67
C ALA A 209 28.18 1.16 17.42
N GLY A 210 27.18 1.24 18.32
CA GLY A 210 26.89 2.45 19.10
C GLY A 210 26.34 3.64 18.29
N ILE A 211 25.89 3.41 17.05
CA ILE A 211 25.41 4.46 16.16
C ILE A 211 23.92 4.71 16.43
N ASN A 212 23.59 5.90 16.94
CA ASN A 212 22.21 6.32 17.18
C ASN A 212 21.67 7.08 15.95
N LEU A 213 20.85 6.41 15.13
CA LEU A 213 20.22 7.06 13.97
C LEU A 213 18.98 7.85 14.45
N LYS A 214 19.13 9.18 14.59
CA LYS A 214 17.98 10.08 14.75
C LYS A 214 17.47 10.54 13.39
N ARG A 215 16.17 10.39 13.17
CA ARG A 215 15.50 10.82 11.94
C ARG A 215 15.39 12.35 11.91
N GLY A 216 16.39 13.01 11.33
CA GLY A 216 16.40 14.46 11.08
C GLY A 216 16.12 14.78 9.62
N GLY A 217 14.84 14.90 9.24
CA GLY A 217 14.47 15.41 7.92
C GLY A 217 15.18 14.71 6.74
N LYS A 218 15.94 15.43 5.91
CA LYS A 218 16.33 15.00 4.56
C LYS A 218 17.65 14.20 4.43
N PHE A 219 18.42 13.94 5.49
CA PHE A 219 19.61 13.08 5.43
C PHE A 219 19.80 12.27 6.73
N LEU A 220 20.44 11.10 6.61
CA LEU A 220 20.95 10.34 7.76
C LEU A 220 22.29 10.95 8.20
N GLU A 221 22.30 11.63 9.35
CA GLU A 221 23.55 11.96 10.03
C GLU A 221 23.93 10.82 10.98
N ALA A 222 25.09 10.20 10.74
CA ALA A 222 25.72 9.28 11.69
C ALA A 222 26.59 10.10 12.65
N THR A 223 26.30 10.04 13.94
CA THR A 223 27.18 10.59 14.97
C THR A 223 27.94 9.45 15.62
N PHE A 224 29.28 9.50 15.59
CA PHE A 224 30.14 8.58 16.30
C PHE A 224 30.34 9.10 17.72
N LEU A 225 30.00 8.29 18.72
CA LEU A 225 30.35 8.56 20.12
C LEU A 225 31.80 8.09 20.33
N SER A 226 32.72 9.04 20.55
CA SER A 226 34.03 8.76 21.15
C SER A 226 33.92 8.69 22.67
#